data_AF-A0A9P7THH7-F1
#
_entry.id   AF-A0A9P7THH7-F1
#
_cell.length_a   1.000
_cell.length_b   1.000
_cell.length_c   1.000
_cell.angle_alpha   90.00
_cell.angle_beta   90.00
_cell.angle_gamma   90.00
#
_symmetry.space_group_name_H-M   'P 1'
#
loop_
_entity.id
_entity.type
_entity.pdbx_description
1 polymer ?
#
loop_
_entity_poly.entity_id
_entity_poly.type
_entity_poly.pdbx_seq_one_letter_code
_entity_poly.pdbx_strand_id
1 'polypeptide(L)'
;MGSLLLGQIEEVSLEELLTQLRSSINTSSIPSRLKQTHIPSLDALAATHLRDTQSPTISLYGRSLPLLYKIVATLISPPHSKAVFVLDLEGRFDAASLDCEDADLAHVYVQHPARSTPEHLRGLIANAEAFMLYDEDAQRSRHREWWGTLVVGGLAAGDVTAGWKGWLRVERGSVPGFPMGIGVEDAWTQRERRDRAVEEKGWVASSEWGGFEFEFDVDVGGIDRANRKS
;
A
#
# COMPACT_ATOMS: atom_id res chain seq x y z
N MET A 1 -18.66 -24.28 -37.00
CA MET A 1 -18.65 -24.39 -35.52
C MET A 1 -17.37 -23.75 -35.02
N GLY A 2 -17.41 -22.45 -34.76
CA GLY A 2 -16.25 -21.68 -34.29
C GLY A 2 -16.22 -20.28 -34.88
N SER A 3 -16.67 -19.28 -34.11
CA SER A 3 -16.05 -17.95 -34.05
C SER A 3 -16.75 -17.08 -32.97
N LEU A 4 -15.92 -16.51 -32.09
CA LEU A 4 -16.08 -15.21 -31.44
C LEU A 4 -17.04 -15.08 -30.24
N LEU A 5 -16.55 -15.52 -29.07
CA LEU A 5 -16.84 -14.86 -27.78
C LEU A 5 -15.68 -13.91 -27.43
N LEU A 6 -15.56 -12.82 -28.18
CA LEU A 6 -14.73 -11.67 -27.82
C LEU A 6 -15.55 -10.42 -28.16
N GLY A 7 -16.17 -9.81 -27.16
CA GLY A 7 -17.00 -8.64 -27.40
C GLY A 7 -17.75 -8.11 -26.19
N GLN A 8 -17.11 -8.03 -25.02
CA GLN A 8 -17.54 -7.13 -23.95
C GLN A 8 -16.30 -6.60 -23.23
N ILE A 9 -15.52 -5.79 -23.95
CA ILE A 9 -14.75 -4.74 -23.29
C ILE A 9 -15.67 -3.53 -23.38
N GLU A 10 -16.30 -3.18 -22.27
CA GLU A 10 -17.08 -1.95 -22.16
C GLU A 10 -16.10 -0.78 -22.38
N GLU A 11 -16.16 -0.16 -23.55
CA GLU A 11 -15.47 1.09 -23.82
C GLU A 11 -16.11 2.18 -22.95
N VAL A 12 -15.59 2.35 -21.74
CA VAL A 12 -15.93 3.48 -20.88
C VAL A 12 -15.62 4.75 -21.66
N SER A 13 -16.63 5.59 -21.87
CA SER A 13 -16.48 6.76 -22.73
C SER A 13 -15.53 7.79 -22.10
N LEU A 14 -14.79 8.52 -22.94
CA LEU A 14 -13.86 9.56 -22.50
C LEU A 14 -14.58 10.63 -21.64
N GLU A 15 -15.83 10.94 -21.97
CA GLU A 15 -16.65 11.89 -21.22
C GLU A 15 -17.01 11.37 -19.83
N GLU A 16 -17.21 10.06 -19.70
CA GLU A 16 -17.48 9.42 -18.42
C GLU A 16 -16.23 9.41 -17.55
N LEU A 17 -15.06 9.15 -18.14
CA LEU A 17 -13.76 9.29 -17.48
C LEU A 17 -13.49 10.75 -17.05
N LEU A 18 -13.79 11.73 -17.91
CA LEU A 18 -13.63 13.16 -17.61
C LEU A 18 -14.62 13.63 -16.53
N THR A 19 -15.84 13.10 -16.53
CA THR A 19 -16.85 13.41 -15.49
C THR A 19 -16.46 12.78 -14.15
N GLN A 20 -15.94 11.56 -14.16
CA GLN A 20 -15.36 10.92 -12.98
C GLN A 20 -14.15 11.71 -12.45
N LEU A 21 -13.29 12.21 -13.33
CA LEU A 21 -12.14 13.05 -12.95
C LEU A 21 -12.60 14.39 -12.35
N ARG A 22 -13.52 15.11 -13.02
CA ARG A 22 -14.04 16.40 -12.54
C ARG A 22 -14.78 16.28 -11.22
N SER A 23 -15.57 15.21 -11.04
CA SER A 23 -16.24 14.95 -9.77
C SER A 23 -15.24 14.62 -8.64
N SER A 24 -14.15 13.93 -8.95
CA SER A 24 -13.06 13.66 -7.99
C SER A 24 -12.32 14.93 -7.59
N ILE A 25 -12.07 15.85 -8.53
CA ILE A 25 -11.40 17.14 -8.26
C ILE A 25 -12.29 18.07 -7.43
N ASN A 26 -13.60 18.13 -7.70
CA ASN A 26 -14.51 19.03 -7.00
C ASN A 26 -14.89 18.57 -5.57
N THR A 27 -14.72 17.28 -5.25
CA THR A 27 -15.00 16.75 -3.91
C THR A 27 -13.74 16.72 -3.03
N SER A 28 -12.57 16.94 -3.63
CA SER A 28 -11.30 17.03 -2.92
C SER A 28 -11.06 18.47 -2.50
N SER A 29 -11.20 18.77 -1.20
CA SER A 29 -10.40 19.84 -0.60
C SER A 29 -8.93 19.42 -0.77
N ILE A 30 -8.32 19.77 -1.90
CA ILE A 30 -6.97 19.36 -2.28
C ILE A 30 -6.05 19.63 -1.08
N PRO A 31 -5.49 18.61 -0.42
CA PRO A 31 -4.37 18.84 0.47
C PRO A 31 -3.28 19.36 -0.45
N SER A 32 -2.98 20.65 -0.38
CA SER A 32 -1.95 21.32 -1.19
C SER A 32 -0.53 20.81 -0.89
N ARG A 33 -0.41 19.75 -0.07
CA ARG A 33 0.84 19.17 0.41
C ARG A 33 0.72 17.66 0.40
N LEU A 34 1.72 17.03 -0.21
CA LEU A 34 2.02 15.61 -0.02
C LEU A 34 2.11 15.30 1.48
N LYS A 35 1.35 14.32 1.94
CA LYS A 35 1.45 13.82 3.31
C LYS A 35 2.74 13.02 3.47
N GLN A 36 3.50 13.31 4.51
CA GLN A 36 4.77 12.62 4.78
C GLN A 36 4.48 11.20 5.26
N THR A 37 5.06 10.22 4.59
CA THR A 37 5.04 8.81 5.00
C THR A 37 6.11 8.51 6.06
N HIS A 38 7.06 9.43 6.24
CA HIS A 38 8.24 9.27 7.08
C HIS A 38 9.20 8.16 6.62
N ILE A 39 9.07 7.74 5.37
CA ILE A 39 10.05 6.91 4.65
C ILE A 39 10.80 7.88 3.72
N PRO A 40 12.02 8.32 4.05
CA PRO A 40 12.67 9.44 3.36
C PRO A 40 12.78 9.24 1.84
N SER A 41 13.11 8.03 1.40
CA SER A 41 13.22 7.69 -0.02
C SER A 41 11.87 7.75 -0.74
N LEU A 42 10.79 7.33 -0.08
CA LEU A 42 9.44 7.40 -0.62
C LEU A 42 8.95 8.84 -0.69
N ASP A 43 9.17 9.62 0.37
CA ASP A 43 8.77 11.03 0.44
C ASP A 43 9.51 11.87 -0.61
N ALA A 44 10.79 11.59 -0.87
CA ALA A 44 11.57 12.25 -1.92
C ALA A 44 11.06 11.93 -3.33
N LEU A 45 10.74 10.65 -3.61
CA LEU A 45 10.15 10.23 -4.88
C LEU A 45 8.77 10.85 -5.07
N ALA A 46 7.92 10.81 -4.05
CA ALA A 46 6.58 11.37 -4.11
C ALA A 46 6.60 12.91 -4.26
N ALA A 47 7.56 13.61 -3.64
CA ALA A 47 7.76 15.04 -3.86
C ALA A 47 8.21 15.36 -5.30
N THR A 48 8.97 14.47 -5.92
CA THR A 48 9.40 14.61 -7.32
C THR A 48 8.23 14.34 -8.27
N HIS A 49 7.49 13.25 -8.07
CA HIS A 49 6.26 12.96 -8.79
C HIS A 49 5.25 14.11 -8.70
N LEU A 50 5.05 14.69 -7.50
CA LEU A 50 4.13 15.83 -7.32
C LEU A 50 4.57 17.06 -8.13
N ARG A 51 5.87 17.36 -8.19
CA ARG A 51 6.37 18.49 -9.02
C ARG A 51 6.11 18.26 -10.51
N ASP A 52 6.28 17.03 -10.99
CA ASP A 52 6.21 16.73 -12.42
C ASP A 52 4.77 16.50 -12.90
N THR A 53 3.90 15.92 -12.07
CA THR A 53 2.55 15.49 -12.46
C THR A 53 1.42 16.28 -11.81
N GLN A 54 1.74 17.10 -10.79
CA GLN A 54 0.77 17.81 -9.94
C GLN A 54 -0.20 16.89 -9.17
N SER A 55 0.10 15.58 -9.09
CA SER A 55 -0.69 14.61 -8.34
C SER A 55 -0.04 14.28 -6.99
N PRO A 56 -0.74 14.48 -5.86
CA PRO A 56 -0.21 14.19 -4.52
C PRO A 56 -0.33 12.72 -4.10
N THR A 57 -1.04 11.89 -4.86
CA THR A 57 -1.30 10.48 -4.51
C THR A 57 -0.08 9.60 -4.80
N ILE A 58 0.31 8.80 -3.81
CA ILE A 58 1.28 7.72 -3.99
C ILE A 58 0.55 6.50 -4.54
N SER A 59 0.76 6.16 -5.82
CA SER A 59 0.11 5.01 -6.45
C SER A 59 1.09 3.87 -6.70
N LEU A 60 0.87 2.78 -5.97
CA LEU A 60 1.67 1.57 -5.95
C LEU A 60 1.09 0.53 -6.91
N TYR A 61 1.95 -0.24 -7.57
CA TYR A 61 1.56 -1.41 -8.35
C TYR A 61 2.60 -2.54 -8.27
N GLY A 62 2.25 -3.72 -8.77
CA GLY A 62 3.07 -4.93 -8.62
C GLY A 62 2.81 -5.63 -7.29
N ARG A 63 3.87 -6.01 -6.56
CA ARG A 63 3.78 -6.60 -5.21
C ARG A 63 3.72 -5.49 -4.16
N SER A 64 2.64 -4.72 -4.15
CA SER A 64 2.51 -3.47 -3.39
C SER A 64 2.33 -3.64 -1.87
N LEU A 65 1.70 -4.73 -1.41
CA LEU A 65 1.40 -4.97 0.02
C LEU A 65 2.60 -4.81 0.96
N PRO A 66 3.80 -5.34 0.66
CA PRO A 66 4.98 -5.11 1.49
C PRO A 66 5.30 -3.64 1.78
N LEU A 67 5.25 -2.77 0.75
CA LEU A 67 5.49 -1.34 0.95
C LEU A 67 4.32 -0.70 1.70
N LEU A 68 3.09 -1.14 1.44
CA LEU A 68 1.91 -0.69 2.17
C LEU A 68 2.01 -1.01 3.67
N TYR A 69 2.40 -2.23 4.03
CA TYR A 69 2.65 -2.63 5.42
C TYR A 69 3.75 -1.78 6.05
N LYS A 70 4.85 -1.53 5.32
CA LYS A 70 5.91 -0.65 5.82
C LYS A 70 5.42 0.77 6.08
N ILE A 71 4.65 1.36 5.16
CA ILE A 71 4.05 2.69 5.33
C ILE A 71 3.14 2.71 6.56
N VAL A 72 2.22 1.74 6.68
CA VAL A 72 1.27 1.69 7.81
C VAL A 72 2.02 1.52 9.14
N ALA A 73 2.96 0.58 9.22
CA ALA A 73 3.77 0.34 10.42
C ALA A 73 4.57 1.58 10.81
N THR A 74 5.24 2.24 9.86
CA THR A 74 5.98 3.49 10.12
C THR A 74 5.05 4.59 10.65
N LEU A 75 3.84 4.73 10.10
CA LEU A 75 2.91 5.77 10.52
C LEU A 75 2.35 5.55 11.93
N ILE A 76 1.95 4.31 12.25
CA ILE A 76 1.28 4.01 13.53
C ILE A 76 2.26 3.87 14.70
N SER A 77 3.49 3.42 14.44
CA SER A 77 4.49 3.21 15.49
C SER A 77 5.12 4.53 15.97
N PRO A 78 5.71 4.56 17.18
CA PRO A 78 6.57 5.65 17.60
C PRO A 78 7.75 5.87 16.62
N PRO A 79 8.18 7.11 16.38
CA PRO A 79 7.74 8.35 17.03
C PRO A 79 6.52 9.02 16.37
N HIS A 80 5.94 8.43 15.33
CA HIS A 80 4.93 9.09 14.51
C HIS A 80 3.52 8.98 15.09
N SER A 81 3.20 7.84 15.69
CA SER A 81 1.97 7.59 16.46
C SER A 81 0.72 8.17 15.79
N LYS A 82 0.55 7.89 14.50
CA LYS A 82 -0.62 8.30 13.70
C LYS A 82 -1.74 7.28 13.81
N ALA A 83 -2.92 7.68 13.34
CA ALA A 83 -4.01 6.76 13.01
C ALA A 83 -4.26 6.77 11.50
N VAL A 84 -4.58 5.60 10.94
CA VAL A 84 -4.75 5.40 9.50
C VAL A 84 -6.05 4.67 9.19
N PHE A 85 -6.61 4.96 8.01
CA PHE A 85 -7.77 4.24 7.48
C PHE A 85 -7.36 3.45 6.23
N VAL A 86 -7.69 2.17 6.20
CA VAL A 86 -7.40 1.26 5.10
C VAL A 86 -8.72 0.78 4.49
N LEU A 87 -8.95 1.15 3.24
CA LEU A 87 -10.08 0.65 2.45
C LEU A 87 -9.60 -0.54 1.62
N ASP A 88 -9.91 -1.76 2.06
CA ASP A 88 -9.47 -2.99 1.40
C ASP A 88 -10.60 -3.60 0.55
N LEU A 89 -10.48 -3.42 -0.77
CA LEU A 89 -11.43 -3.89 -1.76
C LEU A 89 -11.20 -5.34 -2.17
N GLU A 90 -10.07 -5.93 -1.80
CA GLU A 90 -9.65 -7.27 -2.24
C GLU A 90 -9.55 -8.26 -1.08
N GLY A 91 -9.64 -7.80 0.17
CA GLY A 91 -9.53 -8.63 1.37
C GLY A 91 -8.12 -9.22 1.53
N ARG A 92 -7.10 -8.51 1.06
CA ARG A 92 -5.69 -8.97 1.08
C ARG A 92 -4.85 -8.27 2.15
N PHE A 93 -5.35 -7.20 2.74
CA PHE A 93 -4.69 -6.51 3.83
C PHE A 93 -5.06 -7.16 5.16
N ASP A 94 -4.04 -7.58 5.89
CA ASP A 94 -4.17 -8.16 7.22
C ASP A 94 -3.39 -7.31 8.22
N ALA A 95 -4.11 -6.55 9.04
CA ALA A 95 -3.49 -5.69 10.05
C ALA A 95 -2.65 -6.50 11.07
N ALA A 96 -2.98 -7.77 11.32
CA ALA A 96 -2.20 -8.60 12.25
C ALA A 96 -0.81 -8.97 11.70
N SER A 97 -0.59 -8.79 10.40
CA SER A 97 0.71 -8.99 9.74
C SER A 97 1.63 -7.76 9.82
N LEU A 98 1.20 -6.66 10.45
CA LEU A 98 2.02 -5.47 10.65
C LEU A 98 3.09 -5.70 11.73
N ASP A 99 4.29 -5.22 11.45
CA ASP A 99 5.42 -5.25 12.38
C ASP A 99 5.38 -4.02 13.30
N CYS A 100 4.54 -4.09 14.33
CA CYS A 100 4.39 -3.04 15.35
C CYS A 100 3.84 -3.61 16.67
N GLU A 101 3.78 -2.77 17.71
CA GLU A 101 3.16 -3.20 18.97
C GLU A 101 1.63 -3.35 18.85
N ASP A 102 1.05 -4.30 19.59
CA ASP A 102 -0.40 -4.53 19.63
C ASP A 102 -1.21 -3.27 19.99
N ALA A 103 -0.61 -2.39 20.81
CA ALA A 103 -1.22 -1.12 21.18
C ALA A 103 -1.38 -0.18 19.98
N ASP A 104 -0.45 -0.24 19.00
CA ASP A 104 -0.47 0.58 17.80
C ASP A 104 -1.47 0.04 16.75
N LEU A 105 -1.67 -1.28 16.70
CA LEU A 105 -2.66 -1.91 15.81
C LEU A 105 -4.09 -1.39 16.04
N ALA A 106 -4.41 -0.98 17.27
CA ALA A 106 -5.70 -0.39 17.61
C ALA A 106 -5.99 0.95 16.90
N HIS A 107 -5.03 1.49 16.14
CA HIS A 107 -5.13 2.74 15.40
C HIS A 107 -5.13 2.55 13.88
N VAL A 108 -5.22 1.30 13.41
CA VAL A 108 -5.44 0.93 12.01
C VAL A 108 -6.91 0.54 11.83
N TYR A 109 -7.66 1.35 11.09
CA TYR A 109 -9.07 1.08 10.80
C TYR A 109 -9.19 0.47 9.43
N VAL A 110 -9.60 -0.80 9.34
CA VAL A 110 -9.74 -1.50 8.06
C VAL A 110 -11.20 -1.68 7.72
N GLN A 111 -11.60 -1.25 6.53
CA GLN A 111 -12.94 -1.46 5.99
C GLN A 111 -12.89 -2.33 4.74
N HIS A 112 -13.73 -3.37 4.75
CA HIS A 112 -13.95 -4.28 3.62
C HIS A 112 -15.36 -4.08 3.08
N PRO A 113 -15.56 -3.20 2.08
CA PRO A 113 -16.89 -2.92 1.58
C PRO A 113 -17.42 -4.07 0.73
N ALA A 114 -18.63 -4.53 1.04
CA ALA A 114 -19.30 -5.58 0.25
C ALA A 114 -19.72 -5.11 -1.16
N ARG A 115 -19.76 -3.80 -1.39
CA ARG A 115 -20.06 -3.17 -2.69
C ARG A 115 -18.92 -2.24 -3.07
N SER A 116 -18.53 -2.24 -4.33
CA SER A 116 -17.41 -1.44 -4.84
C SER A 116 -17.82 -0.54 -6.01
N THR A 117 -19.06 -0.03 -6.00
CA THR A 117 -19.46 0.97 -7.00
C THR A 117 -18.68 2.27 -6.80
N PRO A 118 -18.30 2.99 -7.88
CA PRO A 118 -17.51 4.20 -7.77
C PRO A 118 -18.11 5.26 -6.82
N GLU A 119 -19.42 5.46 -6.83
CA GLU A 119 -20.13 6.40 -5.96
C GLU A 119 -20.02 6.01 -4.50
N HIS A 120 -20.14 4.71 -4.20
CA HIS A 120 -19.99 4.21 -2.85
C HIS A 120 -18.56 4.37 -2.35
N LEU A 121 -17.57 4.02 -3.17
CA LEU A 121 -16.16 4.19 -2.83
C LEU A 121 -15.80 5.66 -2.58
N ARG A 122 -16.24 6.58 -3.45
CA ARG A 122 -16.09 8.03 -3.24
C ARG A 122 -16.71 8.47 -1.91
N GLY A 123 -17.90 7.97 -1.59
CA GLY A 123 -18.56 8.24 -0.32
C GLY A 123 -17.77 7.74 0.90
N LEU A 124 -17.21 6.53 0.83
CA LEU A 124 -16.37 5.99 1.92
C LEU A 124 -15.10 6.82 2.12
N ILE A 125 -14.41 7.18 1.04
CA ILE A 125 -13.20 8.00 1.10
C ILE A 125 -13.50 9.39 1.66
N ALA A 126 -14.56 10.04 1.18
CA ALA A 126 -14.96 11.37 1.64
C ALA A 126 -15.39 11.38 3.11
N ASN A 127 -15.97 10.28 3.60
CA ASN A 127 -16.41 10.15 4.98
C ASN A 127 -15.33 9.59 5.91
N ALA A 128 -14.17 9.15 5.41
CA ALA A 128 -13.11 8.58 6.23
C ALA A 128 -12.61 9.60 7.27
N GLU A 129 -12.46 10.88 6.89
CA GLU A 129 -12.10 11.94 7.83
C GLU A 129 -13.14 12.09 8.94
N ALA A 130 -14.41 12.22 8.56
CA ALA A 130 -15.50 12.41 9.48
C ALA A 130 -15.64 11.21 10.43
N PHE A 131 -15.46 9.99 9.92
CA PHE A 131 -15.39 8.78 10.72
C PHE A 131 -14.26 8.88 11.75
N MET A 132 -13.05 9.19 11.32
CA MET A 132 -11.88 9.26 12.20
C MET A 132 -11.98 10.35 13.27
N LEU A 133 -12.66 11.47 12.98
CA LEU A 133 -12.78 12.59 13.90
C LEU A 133 -13.98 12.47 14.85
N TYR A 134 -15.11 11.93 14.37
CA TYR A 134 -16.39 12.05 15.08
C TYR A 134 -17.03 10.73 15.47
N ASP A 135 -16.69 9.61 14.84
CA ASP A 135 -17.29 8.32 15.16
C ASP A 135 -16.86 7.81 16.54
N GLU A 136 -17.74 7.04 17.19
CA GLU A 136 -17.46 6.43 18.49
C GLU A 136 -16.44 5.29 18.34
N ASP A 137 -16.49 4.56 17.23
CA ASP A 137 -15.55 3.47 16.95
C ASP A 137 -14.11 3.99 16.81
N ALA A 138 -13.94 5.23 16.34
CA ALA A 138 -12.65 5.90 16.21
C ALA A 138 -12.18 6.61 17.49
N GLN A 139 -12.98 6.61 18.57
CA GLN A 139 -12.71 7.39 19.78
C GLN A 139 -11.35 7.06 20.42
N ARG A 140 -10.92 5.80 20.33
CA ARG A 140 -9.62 5.33 20.88
C ARG A 140 -8.43 6.05 20.23
N SER A 141 -8.58 6.57 19.01
CA SER A 141 -7.52 7.25 18.26
C SER A 141 -7.52 8.78 18.38
N ARG A 142 -8.43 9.41 19.13
CA ARG A 142 -8.54 10.89 19.19
C ARG A 142 -7.29 11.63 19.68
N HIS A 143 -6.39 10.93 20.36
CA HIS A 143 -5.11 11.48 20.82
C HIS A 143 -4.00 11.40 19.77
N ARG A 144 -4.25 10.72 18.64
CA ARG A 144 -3.35 10.59 17.50
C ARG A 144 -3.85 11.45 16.36
N GLU A 145 -2.93 12.03 15.61
CA GLU A 145 -3.28 12.69 14.36
C GLU A 145 -3.74 11.64 13.34
N TRP A 146 -4.89 11.88 12.72
CA TRP A 146 -5.31 11.10 11.56
C TRP A 146 -4.45 11.46 10.36
N TRP A 147 -3.76 10.47 9.81
CA TRP A 147 -2.87 10.69 8.67
C TRP A 147 -3.65 10.74 7.36
N GLY A 148 -4.48 9.74 7.05
CA GLY A 148 -5.14 9.65 5.76
C GLY A 148 -5.72 8.29 5.42
N THR A 149 -6.03 8.12 4.13
CA THR A 149 -6.70 6.94 3.57
C THR A 149 -5.78 6.19 2.61
N LEU A 150 -5.57 4.91 2.90
CA LEU A 150 -4.87 3.96 2.04
C LEU A 150 -5.90 3.03 1.39
N VAL A 151 -5.81 2.83 0.07
CA VAL A 151 -6.74 1.99 -0.69
C VAL A 151 -6.02 0.77 -1.24
N VAL A 152 -6.55 -0.42 -0.99
CA VAL A 152 -6.05 -1.69 -1.52
C VAL A 152 -7.04 -2.22 -2.55
N GLY A 153 -6.56 -2.35 -3.79
CA GLY A 153 -7.35 -2.80 -4.93
C GLY A 153 -8.16 -1.70 -5.62
N GLY A 154 -8.72 -2.08 -6.78
CA GLY A 154 -9.66 -1.25 -7.54
C GLY A 154 -9.09 0.06 -8.10
N LEU A 155 -10.01 0.94 -8.54
CA LEU A 155 -9.74 2.30 -9.00
C LEU A 155 -10.45 3.27 -8.05
N ALA A 156 -9.80 3.59 -6.94
CA ALA A 156 -10.30 4.54 -5.95
C ALA A 156 -9.22 5.57 -5.60
N ALA A 157 -9.65 6.77 -5.23
CA ALA A 157 -8.76 7.85 -4.81
C ALA A 157 -8.32 7.65 -3.35
N GLY A 158 -7.11 8.07 -3.01
CA GLY A 158 -6.59 8.00 -1.65
C GLY A 158 -5.27 8.76 -1.54
N ASP A 159 -4.75 8.85 -0.32
CA ASP A 159 -3.39 9.36 -0.09
C ASP A 159 -2.35 8.35 -0.60
N VAL A 160 -2.62 7.05 -0.38
CA VAL A 160 -1.90 5.93 -0.97
C VAL A 160 -2.89 5.00 -1.65
N THR A 161 -2.58 4.53 -2.86
CA THR A 161 -3.37 3.52 -3.56
C THR A 161 -2.48 2.35 -3.96
N ALA A 162 -2.99 1.13 -3.87
CA ALA A 162 -2.30 -0.10 -4.25
C ALA A 162 -3.17 -0.87 -5.22
N GLY A 163 -2.91 -0.75 -6.53
CA GLY A 163 -3.76 -1.30 -7.58
C GLY A 163 -2.99 -1.95 -8.71
N TRP A 164 -3.71 -2.30 -9.78
CA TRP A 164 -3.11 -2.88 -11.00
C TRP A 164 -2.31 -1.86 -11.82
N LYS A 165 -2.54 -0.55 -11.58
CA LYS A 165 -1.83 0.57 -12.20
C LYS A 165 -1.37 1.55 -11.12
N GLY A 166 -0.19 2.11 -11.31
CA GLY A 166 0.40 3.12 -10.45
C GLY A 166 1.72 3.63 -11.05
N TRP A 167 2.37 4.56 -10.37
CA TRP A 167 3.66 5.12 -10.79
C TRP A 167 4.86 4.50 -10.05
N LEU A 168 4.64 3.86 -8.90
CA LEU A 168 5.68 3.19 -8.11
C LEU A 168 5.49 1.66 -8.15
N ARG A 169 6.38 0.96 -8.83
CA ARG A 169 6.39 -0.50 -8.91
C ARG A 169 7.06 -1.06 -7.67
N VAL A 170 6.44 -2.05 -7.06
CA VAL A 170 7.05 -2.79 -5.95
C VAL A 170 7.32 -4.23 -6.38
N GLU A 171 8.56 -4.68 -6.21
CA GLU A 171 9.01 -6.02 -6.57
C GLU A 171 9.95 -6.58 -5.52
N ARG A 172 10.21 -7.89 -5.61
CA ARG A 172 11.22 -8.54 -4.78
C ARG A 172 12.62 -8.25 -5.35
N GLY A 173 13.62 -8.06 -4.49
CA GLY A 173 15.00 -7.88 -4.94
C GLY A 173 15.47 -9.01 -5.86
N SER A 174 16.13 -8.66 -6.97
CA SER A 174 16.52 -9.62 -8.01
C SER A 174 17.63 -10.56 -7.54
N VAL A 175 17.37 -11.87 -7.52
CA VAL A 175 18.39 -12.90 -7.34
C VAL A 175 18.89 -13.35 -8.72
N PRO A 176 20.21 -13.38 -8.98
CA PRO A 176 20.76 -13.79 -10.28
C PRO A 176 20.12 -15.07 -10.79
N GLY A 177 19.74 -15.15 -12.07
CA GLY A 177 19.09 -16.34 -12.66
C GLY A 177 19.94 -17.61 -12.56
N PHE A 178 19.37 -18.75 -12.94
CA PHE A 178 20.18 -19.96 -13.09
C PHE A 178 21.23 -19.77 -14.19
N PRO A 179 22.48 -20.25 -14.01
CA PRO A 179 23.47 -20.24 -15.08
C PRO A 179 22.93 -20.98 -16.30
N MET A 180 23.20 -20.46 -17.49
CA MET A 180 22.88 -21.18 -18.73
C MET A 180 23.62 -22.54 -18.73
N GLY A 181 22.87 -23.63 -18.83
CA GLY A 181 23.41 -25.00 -18.84
C GLY A 181 23.29 -25.78 -17.52
N ILE A 182 22.63 -25.24 -16.49
CA ILE A 182 22.32 -26.04 -15.30
C ILE A 182 21.33 -27.16 -15.64
N GLY A 183 21.56 -28.38 -15.12
CA GLY A 183 20.63 -29.49 -15.22
C GLY A 183 19.37 -29.24 -14.40
N VAL A 184 18.23 -29.82 -14.82
CA VAL A 184 16.95 -29.68 -14.10
C VAL A 184 17.09 -30.10 -12.64
N GLU A 185 17.72 -31.23 -12.37
CA GLU A 185 17.92 -31.79 -11.02
C GLU A 185 18.80 -30.90 -10.11
N ASP A 186 19.84 -30.29 -10.68
CA ASP A 186 20.68 -29.30 -9.99
C ASP A 186 19.91 -28.01 -9.68
N ALA A 187 18.99 -27.60 -10.57
CA ALA A 187 18.12 -26.45 -10.35
C ALA A 187 17.11 -26.71 -9.21
N TRP A 188 16.59 -27.93 -9.07
CA TRP A 188 15.72 -28.32 -7.94
C TRP A 188 16.47 -28.31 -6.61
N THR A 189 17.70 -28.80 -6.59
CA THR A 189 18.55 -28.82 -5.37
C THR A 189 18.92 -27.41 -4.91
N GLN A 190 19.04 -26.46 -5.84
CA GLN A 190 19.34 -25.07 -5.53
C GLN A 190 18.09 -24.22 -5.24
N ARG A 191 16.89 -24.75 -5.47
CA ARG A 191 15.62 -24.01 -5.32
C ARG A 191 15.41 -23.49 -3.91
N GLU A 192 15.51 -24.34 -2.89
CA GLU A 192 15.27 -23.95 -1.50
C GLU A 192 16.29 -22.90 -1.01
N ARG A 193 17.56 -23.03 -1.40
CA ARG A 193 18.60 -22.03 -1.11
C ARG A 193 18.34 -20.70 -1.81
N ARG A 194 17.80 -20.72 -3.03
CA ARG A 194 17.45 -19.52 -3.79
C ARG A 194 16.18 -18.87 -3.29
N ASP A 195 15.16 -19.64 -2.95
CA ASP A 195 13.92 -19.15 -2.35
C ASP A 195 14.27 -18.42 -1.04
N ARG A 196 15.17 -18.98 -0.22
CA ARG A 196 15.75 -18.29 0.93
C ARG A 196 16.55 -17.03 0.56
N ALA A 197 17.38 -17.08 -0.49
CA ALA A 197 18.11 -15.88 -0.94
C ALA A 197 17.18 -14.78 -1.48
N VAL A 198 16.04 -15.14 -2.06
CA VAL A 198 14.98 -14.22 -2.49
C VAL A 198 14.28 -13.64 -1.25
N GLU A 199 14.02 -14.45 -0.23
CA GLU A 199 13.53 -14.03 1.09
C GLU A 199 14.53 -13.15 1.86
N GLU A 200 15.83 -13.27 1.60
CA GLU A 200 16.87 -12.39 2.16
C GLU A 200 17.01 -11.08 1.36
N LYS A 201 16.70 -11.07 0.06
CA LYS A 201 16.98 -9.94 -0.85
C LYS A 201 16.07 -8.70 -0.73
N GLY A 202 15.31 -8.58 0.35
CA GLY A 202 14.45 -7.44 0.60
C GLY A 202 13.45 -7.12 -0.53
N TRP A 203 12.98 -5.88 -0.55
CA TRP A 203 12.03 -5.36 -1.52
C TRP A 203 12.60 -4.15 -2.25
N VAL A 204 12.15 -3.93 -3.47
CA VAL A 204 12.56 -2.79 -4.31
C VAL A 204 11.31 -2.03 -4.74
N ALA A 205 11.32 -0.72 -4.55
CA ALA A 205 10.34 0.20 -5.09
C ALA A 205 10.99 1.04 -6.20
N SER A 206 10.42 1.08 -7.41
CA SER A 206 10.99 1.78 -8.56
C SER A 206 9.95 2.52 -9.41
N SER A 207 10.35 3.67 -9.94
CA SER A 207 9.57 4.54 -10.83
C SER A 207 10.49 5.19 -11.87
N GLU A 208 9.93 6.06 -12.72
CA GLU A 208 10.73 6.83 -13.68
C GLU A 208 11.67 7.86 -13.01
N TRP A 209 11.41 8.23 -11.76
CA TRP A 209 12.22 9.18 -10.99
C TRP A 209 13.29 8.52 -10.10
N GLY A 210 13.41 7.20 -10.16
CA GLY A 210 14.38 6.43 -9.37
C GLY A 210 13.73 5.33 -8.55
N GLY A 211 14.43 4.85 -7.53
CA GLY A 211 13.95 3.78 -6.69
C GLY A 211 14.74 3.64 -5.40
N PHE A 212 14.24 2.78 -4.52
CA PHE A 212 14.87 2.46 -3.26
C PHE A 212 14.61 1.01 -2.87
N GLU A 213 15.52 0.46 -2.08
CA GLU A 213 15.36 -0.85 -1.46
C GLU A 213 14.82 -0.68 -0.04
N PHE A 214 14.03 -1.64 0.42
CA PHE A 214 13.49 -1.64 1.77
C PHE A 214 13.29 -3.06 2.30
N GLU A 215 13.45 -3.21 3.61
CA GLU A 215 13.21 -4.45 4.35
C GLU A 215 12.25 -4.18 5.51
N PHE A 216 11.73 -5.25 6.12
CA PHE A 216 11.08 -5.18 7.42
C PHE A 216 12.18 -5.32 8.48
N ASP A 217 12.16 -4.47 9.50
CA ASP A 217 13.12 -4.57 10.59
C ASP A 217 12.77 -5.80 11.42
N VAL A 218 13.28 -6.97 11.04
CA VAL A 218 13.16 -8.17 11.86
C VAL A 218 13.88 -7.86 13.17
N ASP A 219 13.13 -7.65 14.24
CA ASP A 219 13.70 -7.41 15.56
C ASP A 219 14.52 -8.66 15.95
N VAL A 220 15.84 -8.60 15.73
CA VAL A 220 16.81 -9.58 16.22
C VAL A 220 17.00 -9.35 17.73
N GLY A 221 15.89 -9.36 18.48
CA GLY A 221 15.80 -9.07 19.91
C GLY A 221 14.94 -10.08 20.69
N GLY A 222 14.40 -11.11 20.00
CA GLY A 222 13.46 -12.07 20.56
C GLY A 222 14.04 -13.22 21.40
N ILE A 223 15.34 -13.26 21.72
CA ILE A 223 15.92 -14.36 22.51
C ILE A 223 15.87 -14.12 24.03
N ASP A 224 15.68 -12.89 24.52
CA ASP A 224 15.82 -12.59 25.96
C ASP A 224 14.52 -12.39 26.77
N ARG A 225 13.33 -12.57 26.18
CA ARG A 225 12.06 -12.46 26.95
C ARG A 225 11.73 -13.67 27.83
N ALA A 226 12.54 -14.74 27.80
CA ALA A 226 12.30 -15.94 28.60
C ALA A 226 12.87 -15.89 30.03
N ASN A 227 13.68 -14.89 30.42
CA ASN A 227 14.44 -14.97 31.67
C ASN A 227 14.32 -13.77 32.62
N ARG A 228 13.11 -13.21 32.75
CA ARG A 228 12.81 -12.27 33.85
C ARG A 228 11.61 -12.74 34.66
N LYS A 229 11.82 -13.82 35.42
CA LYS A 229 11.13 -14.06 36.70
C LYS A 229 12.18 -14.09 37.79
N SER A 230 12.22 -13.04 38.60
CA SER A 230 12.77 -13.01 39.96
C SER A 230 12.02 -11.92 40.72
#